data_AF-A0A8B9HL07-F1
#
_entry.id   AF-A0A8B9HL07-F1
#
_cell.length_a   1.000
_cell.length_b   1.000
_cell.length_c   1.000
_cell.angle_alpha   90.00
_cell.angle_beta   90.00
_cell.angle_gamma   90.00
#
_symmetry.space_group_name_H-M   'P 1'
#
loop_
_entity.id
_entity.type
_entity.pdbx_description
1 polymer ?
#
loop_
_entity_poly.entity_id
_entity_poly.type
_entity_poly.pdbx_seq_one_letter_code
_entity_poly.pdbx_strand_id
1 'polypeptide(L)' 'MEWQPDEQGLQQVLLLLKDSQSPDTATQRAVQEKLEQLNQFPDFNNYLIFVLTSLKSEGKLNTEVLNNSSSQKNVSLIIH' A
#
# COMPACT_ATOMS: atom_id res chain seq x y z
N MET A 1 -9.00 16.08 -18.13
CA MET A 1 -9.19 14.62 -18.05
C MET A 1 -9.22 14.27 -16.59
N GLU A 2 -10.36 13.79 -16.08
CA GLU A 2 -10.42 13.19 -14.76
C GLU A 2 -9.66 11.86 -14.82
N TRP A 3 -8.63 11.70 -13.99
CA TRP A 3 -7.94 10.43 -13.84
C TRP A 3 -8.96 9.39 -13.36
N GLN A 4 -8.99 8.22 -14.01
CA GLN A 4 -9.82 7.11 -13.61
C GLN A 4 -8.93 5.88 -13.46
N PRO A 5 -9.11 5.08 -12.40
CA PRO A 5 -8.34 3.88 -12.22
C PRO A 5 -8.76 2.80 -13.23
N ASP A 6 -7.80 2.28 -13.97
CA ASP A 6 -7.97 1.06 -14.77
C ASP A 6 -7.95 -0.20 -13.88
N GLU A 7 -8.73 -1.21 -14.26
CA GLU A 7 -8.84 -2.48 -13.53
C GLU A 7 -7.48 -3.18 -13.37
N GLN A 8 -6.61 -3.13 -14.39
CA GLN A 8 -5.27 -3.73 -14.32
C GLN A 8 -4.39 -3.01 -13.30
N GLY A 9 -4.43 -1.67 -13.31
CA GLY A 9 -3.68 -0.85 -12.35
C GLY A 9 -4.12 -1.12 -10.92
N LEU A 10 -5.43 -1.19 -10.68
CA LEU A 10 -6.00 -1.55 -9.38
C LEU A 10 -5.56 -2.93 -8.92
N GLN A 11 -5.59 -3.93 -9.80
CA GLN A 11 -5.19 -5.29 -9.45
C GLN A 11 -3.71 -5.37 -9.07
N GLN A 12 -2.84 -4.63 -9.76
CA GLN A 12 -1.42 -4.53 -9.41
C GLN A 12 -1.22 -3.90 -8.02
N VAL A 13 -1.92 -2.80 -7.73
CA VAL A 13 -1.82 -2.12 -6.43
C VAL A 13 -2.36 -2.99 -5.31
N LEU A 14 -3.49 -3.67 -5.52
CA LEU A 14 -4.05 -4.62 -4.55
C LEU A 14 -3.11 -5.80 -4.29
N LEU A 15 -2.50 -6.34 -5.34
CA LEU A 15 -1.51 -7.41 -5.20
C LEU A 15 -0.31 -6.92 -4.40
N LEU A 16 0.21 -5.73 -4.71
CA LEU A 16 1.34 -5.13 -4.01
C LEU A 16 1.05 -4.90 -2.52
N LEU A 17 -0.15 -4.41 -2.20
CA LEU A 17 -0.65 -4.26 -0.82
C LEU A 17 -0.81 -5.58 -0.08
N LYS A 18 -1.22 -6.64 -0.78
CA LYS A 18 -1.32 -7.98 -0.18
C LYS A 18 0.06 -8.57 0.07
N ASP A 19 0.96 -8.42 -0.89
CA ASP A 19 2.31 -8.94 -0.86
C ASP A 19 3.15 -8.20 0.20
N SER A 20 2.92 -6.88 0.38
CA SER A 20 3.59 -6.07 1.43
C SER A 20 3.22 -6.46 2.86
N GLN A 21 2.08 -7.11 3.07
CA GLN A 21 1.68 -7.65 4.37
C GLN A 21 2.34 -8.99 4.68
N SER A 22 3.06 -9.58 3.72
CA SER A 22 3.73 -10.86 3.93
C SER A 22 4.96 -10.69 4.83
N PRO A 23 5.17 -11.60 5.80
CA PRO A 23 6.38 -11.61 6.62
C PRO A 23 7.60 -12.18 5.87
N ASP A 24 7.41 -12.69 4.65
CA ASP A 24 8.46 -13.32 3.86
C ASP A 24 9.43 -12.28 3.27
N THR A 25 10.73 -12.52 3.45
CA THR A 25 11.78 -11.58 3.03
C THR A 25 11.94 -11.53 1.50
N ALA A 26 11.72 -12.64 0.79
CA ALA A 26 11.78 -12.64 -0.67
C ALA A 26 10.59 -11.87 -1.26
N THR A 27 9.41 -12.06 -0.69
CA THR A 27 8.20 -11.29 -1.01
C THR A 27 8.41 -9.81 -0.75
N GLN A 28 8.95 -9.42 0.41
CA GLN A 28 9.22 -8.00 0.70
C GLN A 28 10.20 -7.34 -0.27
N ARG A 29 11.27 -8.03 -0.68
CA ARG A 29 12.17 -7.49 -1.72
C ARG A 29 11.46 -7.29 -3.04
N ALA A 30 10.69 -8.28 -3.48
CA ALA A 30 9.94 -8.18 -4.73
C ALA A 30 8.93 -7.02 -4.72
N VAL A 31 8.27 -6.78 -3.58
CA VAL A 31 7.40 -5.62 -3.36
C VAL A 31 8.19 -4.33 -3.49
N GLN A 32 9.34 -4.24 -2.84
CA GLN A 32 10.16 -3.03 -2.83
C GLN A 32 10.62 -2.65 -4.24
N GLU A 33 11.16 -3.61 -4.99
CA GLU A 33 11.60 -3.39 -6.38
C GLU A 33 10.44 -2.94 -7.29
N LYS A 34 9.26 -3.55 -7.13
CA LYS A 34 8.05 -3.12 -7.85
C LYS A 34 7.61 -1.72 -7.45
N LEU A 35 7.64 -1.39 -6.17
CA LEU A 35 7.28 -0.06 -5.67
C LEU A 35 8.18 1.01 -6.27
N GLU A 36 9.49 0.77 -6.35
CA GLU A 36 10.45 1.69 -6.94
C GLU A 36 10.20 1.91 -8.44
N GLN A 37 9.92 0.83 -9.19
CA GLN A 37 9.56 0.91 -10.60
C GLN A 37 8.25 1.68 -10.79
N LEU A 38 7.25 1.41 -9.96
CA LEU A 38 5.93 2.04 -10.04
C LEU A 38 5.95 3.51 -9.60
N ASN A 39 6.83 3.88 -8.67
CA ASN A 39 7.01 5.26 -8.21
C ASN A 39 7.54 6.20 -9.30
N GLN A 40 8.05 5.65 -10.42
CA GLN A 40 8.42 6.44 -11.60
C GLN A 40 7.17 6.96 -12.34
N PHE A 41 6.00 6.36 -12.11
CA PHE A 41 4.75 6.73 -12.75
C PHE A 41 3.91 7.63 -11.85
N PRO A 42 3.57 8.86 -12.27
CA PRO A 42 2.76 9.77 -11.45
C PRO A 42 1.34 9.25 -11.20
N ASP A 43 0.78 8.47 -12.14
CA ASP A 43 -0.52 7.85 -12.00
C ASP A 43 -0.58 6.80 -10.89
N PHE A 44 0.54 6.13 -10.59
CA PHE A 44 0.60 5.11 -9.54
C PHE A 44 0.19 5.67 -8.17
N ASN A 45 0.60 6.90 -7.86
CA ASN A 45 0.21 7.57 -6.62
C ASN A 45 -1.32 7.78 -6.54
N ASN A 46 -1.97 8.07 -7.68
CA ASN A 46 -3.42 8.20 -7.74
C ASN A 46 -4.10 6.85 -7.48
N TYR A 47 -3.58 5.75 -8.04
CA TYR A 47 -4.06 4.38 -7.75
C TYR A 47 -3.91 4.03 -6.28
N LEU A 48 -2.77 4.36 -5.67
CA LEU A 48 -2.50 4.09 -4.26
C LEU A 48 -3.51 4.83 -3.37
N ILE A 49 -3.72 6.13 -3.61
CA ILE A 49 -4.68 6.94 -2.85
C ILE A 49 -6.10 6.40 -3.03
N PHE A 50 -6.50 6.05 -4.25
CA PHE A 50 -7.82 5.48 -4.52
C PHE A 50 -8.03 4.18 -3.74
N VAL A 51 -7.13 3.21 -3.88
CA VAL A 51 -7.24 1.92 -3.19
C VAL A 51 -7.22 2.08 -1.68
N LEU A 52 -6.32 2.91 -1.13
CA LEU A 52 -6.28 3.19 0.31
C LEU A 52 -7.57 3.84 0.82
N THR A 53 -8.17 4.74 0.04
CA THR A 53 -9.41 5.44 0.41
C THR A 53 -10.63 4.52 0.30
N SER A 54 -10.69 3.69 -0.74
CA SER A 54 -11.74 2.69 -0.94
C SER A 54 -11.71 1.60 0.15
N LEU A 55 -10.52 1.02 0.42
CA LEU A 55 -10.36 0.01 1.48
C LEU A 55 -10.71 0.57 2.86
N LYS A 56 -10.34 1.82 3.15
CA LYS A 56 -10.67 2.47 4.43
C LYS A 56 -12.15 2.82 4.57
N SER A 57 -12.88 2.96 3.46
CA SER A 57 -14.33 3.23 3.52
C SER A 57 -15.14 1.97 3.87
N GLU A 58 -14.66 0.77 3.55
CA GLU A 58 -15.28 -0.49 3.97
C GLU A 58 -14.90 -0.86 5.42
N GLY A 59 -13.75 -0.40 5.91
CA GLY A 59 -13.36 -0.47 7.31
C GLY A 59 -13.83 0.78 8.09
N LYS A 60 -15.10 0.79 8.53
CA LYS A 60 -15.62 1.76 9.53
C LYS A 60 -14.50 2.18 10.49
N LEU A 61 -14.16 3.48 10.49
CA LEU A 61 -13.19 4.13 11.36
C LEU A 61 -13.23 3.52 12.78
N ASN A 62 -12.33 2.59 13.07
CA ASN A 62 -11.90 2.31 14.42
C ASN A 62 -10.80 3.31 14.72
N THR A 63 -11.23 4.47 15.21
CA THR A 63 -10.43 5.50 15.89
C THR A 63 -9.60 4.97 17.09
N GLU A 64 -9.59 3.66 17.33
CA GLU A 64 -8.86 2.99 18.42
C GLU A 64 -7.45 2.51 18.05
N VAL A 65 -7.10 2.38 16.75
CA VAL A 65 -5.74 1.90 16.35
C VAL A 65 -4.66 2.97 16.59
N LEU A 66 -5.05 4.25 16.68
CA LEU A 66 -4.12 5.32 17.03
C LEU A 66 -3.84 5.40 18.54
N ASN A 67 -4.53 4.61 19.38
CA ASN A 67 -4.45 4.71 20.84
C ASN A 67 -3.93 3.44 21.56
N ASN A 68 -3.61 2.36 20.83
CA ASN A 68 -3.00 1.17 21.43
C ASN A 68 -1.55 0.97 20.97
N SER A 69 -0.65 1.46 21.82
CA SER A 69 0.79 1.29 21.83
C SER A 69 1.24 -0.17 21.57
N SER A 70 2.01 -0.40 20.50
CA SER A 70 3.11 -1.42 20.41
C SER A 70 3.70 -1.56 18.99
N SER A 71 3.06 -1.06 17.93
CA SER A 71 3.50 -1.35 16.54
C SER A 71 4.45 -0.31 15.90
N GLN A 72 4.94 0.67 16.68
CA GLN A 72 5.97 1.64 16.25
C GLN A 72 7.33 1.00 15.91
N LYS A 73 7.53 -0.30 16.21
CA LYS A 73 8.81 -0.97 16.01
C LYS A 73 9.05 -1.47 14.58
N ASN A 74 8.02 -1.63 13.76
CA ASN A 74 8.18 -2.19 12.40
C ASN A 74 8.37 -1.14 11.29
N VAL A 75 8.00 0.12 11.53
CA VAL A 75 8.24 1.19 10.54
C VAL A 75 9.73 1.55 10.42
N SER A 76 10.55 1.19 11.41
CA SER A 76 11.97 1.50 11.43
C SER A 76 12.85 0.54 10.60
N LEU A 77 12.30 -0.56 10.07
CA LEU A 77 13.08 -1.54 9.30
C LEU A 77 13.00 -1.32 7.78
N ILE A 78 12.09 -0.47 7.30
CA ILE A 78 11.88 -0.22 5.86
C ILE A 78 12.70 1.00 5.36
N ILE A 79 13.35 1.73 6.26
CA ILE A 79 14.26 2.84 5.93
C ILE A 79 15.66 2.53 6.48
N HIS A 80 16.37 1.58 5.86
CA HIS A 80 17.83 1.47 5.85
C HIS A 80 18.29 0.59 4.69
#